data_AF-A0A3D8HLE3-F1
#
_entry.id   AF-A0A3D8HLE3-F1
#
_cell.length_a   1.000
_cell.length_b   1.000
_cell.length_c   1.000
_cell.angle_alpha   90.00
_cell.angle_beta   90.00
_cell.angle_gamma   90.00
#
_symmetry.space_group_name_H-M   'P 1'
#
loop_
_entity.id
_entity.type
_entity.pdbx_description
1 polymer ?
#
loop_
_entity_poly.entity_id
_entity_poly.type
_entity_poly.pdbx_seq_one_letter_code
_entity_poly.pdbx_strand_id
1 'polypeptide(L)' 'MQVAELFTSIESKREFAKLGMSASLLTCVGSAFFKGNFARNLHIASGVALVGFSIWHHSLYDKNK' A
#
# COMPACT_ATOMS: atom_id res chain seq x y z
N MET A 1 27.61 2.76 1.38
CA MET A 1 26.49 3.65 1.00
C MET A 1 25.77 3.03 -0.21
N GLN A 2 25.06 1.92 0.00
CA GLN A 2 24.32 1.17 -1.05
C GLN A 2 22.78 1.29 -0.90
N VAL A 3 22.33 1.95 0.16
CA VAL A 3 20.89 2.05 0.48
C VAL A 3 20.15 3.08 -0.38
N ALA A 4 20.85 4.03 -1.01
CA ALA A 4 20.21 5.12 -1.75
C ALA A 4 19.86 4.76 -3.21
N GLU A 5 20.62 3.87 -3.85
CA GLU A 5 20.43 3.48 -5.25
C GLU A 5 19.32 2.42 -5.45
N LEU A 6 18.93 1.74 -4.37
CA LEU A 6 17.78 0.83 -4.37
C LEU A 6 16.48 1.64 -4.56
N PHE A 7 16.29 2.75 -3.84
CA PHE A 7 15.08 3.59 -3.87
C PHE A 7 14.74 4.24 -5.24
N THR A 8 15.72 4.35 -6.13
CA THR A 8 15.59 4.99 -7.45
C THR A 8 15.17 4.02 -8.56
N SER A 9 15.34 2.71 -8.38
CA SER A 9 14.93 1.72 -9.39
C SER A 9 13.41 1.51 -9.41
N ILE A 10 12.83 1.35 -10.60
CA ILE A 10 11.39 1.09 -10.77
C ILE A 10 10.98 -0.21 -10.05
N GLU A 11 11.90 -1.17 -9.96
CA GLU A 11 11.75 -2.44 -9.25
C GLU A 11 11.54 -2.25 -7.74
N SER A 12 12.40 -1.48 -7.06
CA SER A 12 12.24 -1.26 -5.63
C SER A 12 11.01 -0.43 -5.29
N LYS A 13 10.58 0.48 -6.18
CA LYS A 13 9.30 1.19 -5.99
C LYS A 13 8.10 0.25 -6.14
N ARG A 14 8.19 -0.80 -6.97
CA ARG A 14 7.18 -1.87 -7.04
C ARG A 14 7.16 -2.71 -5.77
N GLU A 15 8.32 -3.06 -5.22
CA GLU A 15 8.41 -3.78 -3.93
C GLU A 15 7.81 -2.97 -2.77
N PHE A 16 8.12 -1.66 -2.69
CA PHE A 16 7.52 -0.78 -1.70
C PHE A 16 6.00 -0.65 -1.87
N ALA A 17 5.50 -0.56 -3.11
CA ALA A 17 4.06 -0.53 -3.35
C ALA A 17 3.39 -1.86 -2.96
N LYS A 18 4.05 -2.99 -3.20
CA LYS A 18 3.58 -4.32 -2.79
C LYS A 18 3.57 -4.47 -1.26
N LEU A 19 4.59 -3.96 -0.58
CA LEU A 19 4.71 -3.94 0.88
C LEU A 19 3.68 -2.98 1.52
N GLY A 20 3.42 -1.84 0.89
CA GLY A 20 2.35 -0.91 1.27
C GLY A 20 0.94 -1.49 1.09
N MET A 21 0.71 -2.27 0.03
CA MET A 21 -0.54 -3.00 -0.16
C MET A 21 -0.76 -4.06 0.92
N SER A 22 0.24 -4.91 1.19
CA SER A 22 0.10 -5.96 2.20
C SER A 22 -0.08 -5.38 3.60
N ALA A 23 0.62 -4.29 3.94
CA ALA A 23 0.40 -3.56 5.17
C ALA A 23 -1.03 -2.97 5.27
N SER A 24 -1.51 -2.32 4.21
CA SER A 24 -2.86 -1.75 4.15
C SER A 24 -3.94 -2.83 4.27
N LEU A 25 -3.72 -3.99 3.66
CA LEU A 25 -4.60 -5.15 3.77
C LEU A 25 -4.64 -5.68 5.21
N LEU A 26 -3.49 -5.81 5.86
CA LEU A 26 -3.38 -6.28 7.24
C LEU A 26 -4.08 -5.32 8.21
N THR A 27 -3.91 -4.00 8.02
CA THR A 27 -4.65 -2.98 8.77
C THR A 27 -6.15 -3.02 8.48
N CYS A 28 -6.55 -3.23 7.23
CA CYS A 28 -7.96 -3.34 6.84
C CYS A 28 -8.63 -4.56 7.47
N VAL A 29 -7.98 -5.72 7.44
CA VAL A 29 -8.47 -6.94 8.11
C VAL A 29 -8.46 -6.79 9.64
N GLY A 30 -7.40 -6.22 10.21
CA GLY A 30 -7.31 -5.94 11.65
C GLY A 30 -8.41 -4.99 12.12
N SER A 31 -8.74 -3.96 11.32
CA SER A 31 -9.84 -3.04 11.62
C SER A 31 -11.21 -3.71 11.63
N ALA A 32 -11.40 -4.79 10.86
CA ALA A 32 -12.64 -5.55 10.81
C ALA A 32 -12.85 -6.45 12.04
N PHE A 33 -11.79 -6.80 12.77
CA PHE A 33 -11.89 -7.55 14.03
C PHE A 33 -12.31 -6.69 15.23
N PHE A 34 -12.21 -5.35 15.13
CA PHE A 34 -12.63 -4.43 16.17
C PHE A 34 -14.03 -3.86 15.88
N LYS A 35 -14.86 -3.71 16.92
CA LYS A 35 -16.24 -3.22 16.80
C LYS A 35 -16.39 -1.86 17.49
N GLY A 36 -16.70 -0.82 16.71
CA GLY A 36 -16.93 0.54 17.19
C GLY A 36 -16.91 1.59 16.08
N ASN A 37 -17.34 2.81 16.37
CA ASN A 37 -17.33 3.92 15.40
C ASN A 37 -15.91 4.24 14.89
N PHE A 38 -14.90 4.08 15.76
CA PHE A 38 -13.48 4.24 15.39
C PHE A 38 -13.00 3.16 14.41
N ALA A 39 -13.42 1.90 14.61
CA ALA A 39 -13.08 0.79 13.73
C ALA A 39 -13.66 0.97 12.32
N ARG A 40 -14.89 1.52 12.22
CA ARG A 40 -15.52 1.87 10.94
C ARG A 40 -14.71 2.90 10.16
N ASN A 41 -14.23 3.96 10.82
CA ASN A 41 -13.39 4.96 10.17
C ASN A 41 -12.02 4.39 9.77
N LEU A 42 -11.41 3.57 10.62
CA LEU A 42 -10.13 2.89 10.34
C LEU A 42 -10.25 1.94 9.14
N HIS A 43 -11.36 1.21 9.02
CA HIS A 43 -11.64 0.31 7.91
C HIS A 43 -11.81 1.08 6.59
N ILE A 44 -12.54 2.19 6.60
CA ILE A 44 -12.70 3.04 5.42
C ILE A 44 -11.35 3.67 5.02
N ALA A 45 -10.60 4.20 6.00
CA ALA A 45 -9.29 4.80 5.74
C ALA A 45 -8.27 3.80 5.18
N SER A 46 -8.22 2.58 5.74
CA SER A 46 -7.35 1.52 5.24
C SER A 46 -7.78 1.00 3.86
N GLY A 47 -9.08 0.94 3.57
CA GLY A 47 -9.58 0.66 2.23
C GLY A 47 -9.19 1.71 1.19
N VAL A 48 -9.32 3.00 1.53
CA VAL A 48 -8.88 4.10 0.66
C VAL A 48 -7.37 4.06 0.42
N ALA A 49 -6.58 3.78 1.46
CA ALA A 49 -5.14 3.60 1.33
C ALA A 49 -4.80 2.40 0.43
N LEU A 50 -5.49 1.27 0.56
CA LEU A 50 -5.30 0.08 -0.28
C LEU A 50 -5.58 0.38 -1.77
N VAL A 51 -6.66 1.11 -2.06
CA VAL A 51 -7.00 1.55 -3.43
C VAL A 51 -5.92 2.50 -3.96
N GLY A 52 -5.46 3.46 -3.15
CA GLY A 52 -4.37 4.38 -3.52
C GLY A 52 -3.07 3.64 -3.85
N PHE A 53 -2.67 2.67 -3.01
CA PHE A 53 -1.51 1.83 -3.26
C PHE A 53 -1.67 0.95 -4.50
N SER A 54 -2.87 0.45 -4.77
CA SER A 54 -3.18 -0.35 -5.98
C SER A 54 -3.03 0.49 -7.26
N ILE A 55 -3.56 1.71 -7.26
CA ILE A 55 -3.43 2.65 -8.39
C ILE A 55 -1.97 3.04 -8.59
N TRP A 56 -1.26 3.37 -7.50
CA TRP A 56 0.17 3.69 -7.55
C TRP A 56 0.98 2.52 -8.12
N HIS A 57 0.76 1.30 -7.63
CA HIS A 57 1.43 0.10 -8.15
C HIS A 57 1.15 -0.14 -9.64
N HIS A 58 -0.09 0.07 -10.10
CA HIS A 58 -0.43 -0.04 -11.51
C HIS A 58 0.26 1.03 -12.37
N SER A 59 0.30 2.28 -11.89
CA SER A 59 1.02 3.38 -12.56
C SER A 59 2.53 3.10 -12.71
N LEU A 60 3.12 2.35 -11.79
CA LEU A 60 4.52 1.89 -11.90
C LEU A 60 4.73 0.71 -12.85
N TYR A 61 3.66 0.05 -13.28
CA TYR A 61 3.72 -1.00 -14.29
C TYR A 61 3.81 -0.39 -15.70
N ASP A 62 3.19 0.77 -15.94
CA ASP A 62 3.05 1.38 -17.27
C ASP A 62 4.32 2.06 -17.83
N LYS A 63 5.42 2.13 -17.07
CA LYS A 63 6.74 2.58 -17.56
C LYS A 63 7.51 1.49 -18.35
N ASN A 64 6.79 0.65 -19.08
CA ASN A 64 7.35 -0.39 -19.93
C ASN A 64 6.57 -0.57 -21.24
N LYS A 65 6.18 0.55 -21.85
CA LYS A 65 5.97 0.65 -23.30
C LYS A 65 6.92 1.70 -23.86
#